data_AF-A0A354UBY3-F1
#
_entry.id   AF-A0A354UBY3-F1
#
_cell.length_a   1.000
_cell.length_b   1.000
_cell.length_c   1.000
_cell.angle_alpha   90.00
_cell.angle_beta   90.00
_cell.angle_gamma   90.00
#
_symmetry.space_group_name_H-M   'P 1'
#
loop_
_entity.id
_entity.type
_entity.pdbx_description
1 polymer ?
#
loop_
_entity_poly.entity_id
_entity_poly.type
_entity_poly.pdbx_seq_one_letter_code
_entity_poly.pdbx_strand_id
1 'polypeptide(L)'
;MKLESLRLHNFRAFQDTVMKQIPNFCILVGANGTGKSTIFSVFEFLKNAMTGNINTALAKLGGSHGFFEVRSRNASGPIEIELKFRKDENSPLATYFLQINEQNGRAYVAREILKYRRGSKGQPWHFLDFSNGSGFAVTNEDSILKTNFEEKDLKRNEQTLKSNDILAVKGLAQFQNFPVVAALGNMIENWHVSDFHIDRARNEQEAGYAEHL
;
A
#
# COMPACT_ATOMS: atom_id res chain seq x y z
N MET A 1 -1.26 10.28 -10.09
CA MET A 1 -2.06 9.15 -9.58
C MET A 1 -2.88 9.64 -8.40
N LYS A 2 -4.18 9.38 -8.38
CA LYS A 2 -5.14 9.75 -7.34
C LYS A 2 -5.64 8.49 -6.64
N LEU A 3 -5.60 8.47 -5.32
CA LEU A 3 -6.25 7.45 -4.50
C LEU A 3 -7.76 7.72 -4.49
N GLU A 4 -8.58 6.75 -4.89
CA GLU A 4 -10.05 6.86 -4.93
C GLU A 4 -10.72 6.09 -3.80
N SER A 5 -10.10 5.02 -3.32
CA SER A 5 -10.64 4.20 -2.23
C SER A 5 -9.55 3.52 -1.43
N LEU A 6 -9.80 3.40 -0.13
CA LEU A 6 -9.06 2.59 0.82
C LEU A 6 -10.05 1.65 1.52
N ARG A 7 -9.77 0.35 1.53
CA ARG A 7 -10.44 -0.61 2.41
C ARG A 7 -9.41 -1.26 3.32
N LEU A 8 -9.75 -1.36 4.59
CA LEU A 8 -8.96 -2.02 5.61
C LEU A 8 -9.81 -3.09 6.27
N HIS A 9 -9.24 -4.28 6.42
CA HIS A 9 -9.83 -5.36 7.20
C HIS A 9 -8.81 -5.84 8.23
N ASN A 10 -9.26 -6.00 9.47
CA ASN A 10 -8.46 -6.38 10.62
C ASN A 10 -7.20 -5.51 10.85
N PHE A 11 -7.23 -4.21 10.57
CA PHE A 11 -6.08 -3.32 10.72
C PHE A 11 -6.30 -2.32 11.87
N ARG A 12 -5.60 -2.52 12.98
CA ARG A 12 -5.66 -1.73 14.23
C ARG A 12 -7.10 -1.45 14.65
N ALA A 13 -7.54 -0.19 14.61
CA ALA A 13 -8.87 0.21 15.04
C ALA A 13 -10.01 -0.29 14.13
N PHE A 14 -9.72 -0.81 12.94
CA PHE A 14 -10.72 -1.16 11.94
C PHE A 14 -10.79 -2.67 11.66
N GLN A 15 -11.88 -3.31 12.11
CA GLN A 15 -12.19 -4.69 11.74
C GLN A 15 -12.61 -4.80 10.26
N ASP A 16 -13.48 -3.92 9.78
CA ASP A 16 -13.74 -3.70 8.35
C ASP A 16 -14.15 -2.24 8.14
N THR A 17 -13.44 -1.51 7.30
CA THR A 17 -13.81 -0.14 6.93
C THR A 17 -13.50 0.12 5.47
N VAL A 18 -14.35 0.91 4.83
CA VAL A 18 -14.15 1.34 3.45
C VAL A 18 -14.33 2.84 3.36
N MET A 19 -13.25 3.53 3.00
CA MET A 19 -13.28 4.92 2.60
C MET A 19 -13.37 4.96 1.06
N LYS A 20 -14.49 5.48 0.54
CA LYS A 20 -14.75 5.61 -0.90
C LYS A 20 -14.69 7.07 -1.31
N GLN A 21 -14.45 7.31 -2.60
CA GLN A 21 -14.48 8.64 -3.21
C GLN A 21 -13.55 9.64 -2.50
N ILE A 22 -12.33 9.19 -2.19
CA ILE A 22 -11.34 10.03 -1.52
C ILE A 22 -11.02 11.25 -2.41
N PRO A 23 -11.27 12.48 -1.93
CA PRO A 23 -10.97 13.69 -2.69
C PRO A 23 -9.46 13.96 -2.71
N ASN A 24 -9.00 14.85 -3.61
CA ASN A 24 -7.59 15.25 -3.68
C ASN A 24 -7.12 15.92 -2.38
N PHE A 25 -8.02 16.63 -1.72
CA PHE A 25 -7.81 17.23 -0.41
C PHE A 25 -8.85 16.69 0.56
N CYS A 26 -8.40 15.95 1.57
CA CYS A 26 -9.26 15.26 2.52
C CYS A 26 -8.88 15.65 3.95
N ILE A 27 -9.86 16.11 4.73
CA ILE A 27 -9.70 16.37 6.17
C ILE A 27 -10.46 15.29 6.93
N LEU A 28 -9.78 14.62 7.86
CA LEU A 28 -10.37 13.59 8.72
C LEU A 28 -10.65 14.16 10.11
N VAL A 29 -11.92 14.30 10.47
CA VAL A 29 -12.37 14.83 11.77
C VAL A 29 -13.12 13.74 12.55
N GLY A 30 -12.92 13.71 13.87
CA GLY A 30 -13.58 12.75 14.76
C GLY A 30 -12.98 12.76 16.16
N ALA A 31 -13.67 12.17 17.12
CA ALA A 31 -13.22 12.10 18.52
C ALA A 31 -11.88 11.36 18.69
N ASN A 32 -11.22 11.53 19.84
CA ASN A 32 -9.99 10.81 20.14
C ASN A 32 -10.24 9.30 20.17
N GLY A 33 -9.30 8.52 19.64
CA GLY A 33 -9.40 7.06 19.59
C GLY A 33 -10.28 6.48 18.47
N THR A 34 -10.91 7.29 17.62
CA THR A 34 -11.78 6.78 16.53
C THR A 34 -11.05 6.21 15.31
N GLY A 35 -9.73 5.99 15.39
CA GLY A 35 -8.94 5.40 14.30
C GLY A 35 -8.43 6.38 13.23
N LYS A 36 -8.53 7.71 13.43
CA LYS A 36 -7.98 8.70 12.48
C LYS A 36 -6.49 8.45 12.18
N SER A 37 -5.68 8.27 13.23
CA SER A 37 -4.24 7.97 13.09
C SER A 37 -3.99 6.61 12.41
N THR A 38 -4.92 5.65 12.54
CA THR A 38 -4.83 4.35 11.85
C THR A 38 -4.86 4.50 10.34
N ILE A 39 -5.60 5.46 9.80
CA ILE A 39 -5.60 5.76 8.35
C ILE A 39 -4.21 6.22 7.91
N PHE A 40 -3.52 7.06 8.68
CA PHE A 40 -2.15 7.48 8.35
C PHE A 40 -1.14 6.33 8.50
N SER A 41 -1.31 5.50 9.53
CA SER A 41 -0.47 4.32 9.77
C SER A 41 -0.44 3.33 8.63
N VAL A 42 -1.52 3.19 7.82
CA VAL A 42 -1.49 2.27 6.67
C VAL A 42 -0.50 2.72 5.59
N PHE A 43 -0.41 4.03 5.34
CA PHE A 43 0.51 4.57 4.33
C PHE A 43 1.96 4.41 4.78
N GLU A 44 2.23 4.70 6.05
CA GLU A 44 3.54 4.46 6.66
C GLU A 44 3.91 2.97 6.65
N PHE A 45 2.96 2.09 6.96
CA PHE A 45 3.15 0.64 6.91
C PHE A 45 3.56 0.16 5.52
N LEU A 46 2.79 0.52 4.50
CA LEU A 46 3.07 0.13 3.11
C LEU A 46 4.41 0.66 2.62
N LYS A 47 4.75 1.92 2.95
CA LYS A 47 6.05 2.50 2.63
C LYS A 47 7.20 1.72 3.30
N ASN A 48 7.07 1.42 4.59
CA ASN A 48 8.08 0.63 5.31
C ASN A 48 8.21 -0.79 4.75
N ALA A 49 7.11 -1.42 4.33
CA ALA A 49 7.12 -2.75 3.72
C ALA A 49 7.80 -2.74 2.34
N MET A 50 7.63 -1.67 1.55
CA MET A 50 8.34 -1.45 0.29
C MET A 50 9.85 -1.23 0.51
N THR A 51 10.24 -0.42 1.48
CA THR A 51 11.68 -0.21 1.78
C THR A 51 12.33 -1.49 2.33
N GLY A 52 11.67 -2.16 3.28
CA GLY A 52 12.14 -3.38 3.95
C GLY A 52 11.34 -4.62 3.53
N ASN A 53 10.63 -5.19 4.48
CA ASN A 53 9.70 -6.31 4.27
C ASN A 53 8.53 -6.16 5.26
N ILE A 54 7.51 -7.01 5.16
CA ILE A 54 6.33 -6.85 6.03
C ILE A 54 6.66 -7.06 7.51
N ASN A 55 7.61 -7.94 7.86
CA ASN A 55 7.98 -8.18 9.26
C ASN A 55 8.62 -6.94 9.91
N THR A 56 9.54 -6.28 9.20
CA THR A 56 10.14 -5.02 9.65
C THR A 56 9.12 -3.89 9.73
N ALA A 57 8.18 -3.81 8.79
CA ALA A 57 7.09 -2.83 8.82
C ALA A 57 6.12 -3.06 9.99
N LEU A 58 5.77 -4.33 10.26
CA LEU A 58 4.95 -4.72 11.40
C LEU A 58 5.67 -4.44 12.72
N ALA A 59 6.98 -4.70 12.82
CA ALA A 59 7.75 -4.39 14.02
C ALA A 59 7.82 -2.87 14.29
N LYS A 60 8.00 -2.05 13.26
CA LYS A 60 7.95 -0.59 13.39
C LYS A 60 6.59 -0.09 13.86
N LEU A 61 5.51 -0.70 13.37
CA LEU A 61 4.16 -0.25 13.66
C LEU A 61 3.59 -0.82 14.98
N GLY A 62 3.81 -2.10 15.24
CA GLY A 62 3.27 -2.85 16.39
C GLY A 62 4.27 -3.11 17.52
N GLY A 63 5.51 -2.64 17.39
CA GLY A 63 6.57 -2.88 18.36
C GLY A 63 6.91 -4.36 18.51
N SER A 64 7.14 -4.80 19.75
CA SER A 64 7.50 -6.19 20.08
C SER A 64 6.41 -7.21 19.76
N HIS A 65 5.15 -6.78 19.64
CA HIS A 65 4.01 -7.65 19.35
C HIS A 65 3.69 -7.74 17.84
N GLY A 66 4.39 -6.97 17.00
CA GLY A 66 4.38 -7.08 15.54
C GLY A 66 2.98 -7.24 14.94
N PHE A 67 2.73 -8.40 14.31
CA PHE A 67 1.45 -8.71 13.66
C PHE A 67 0.25 -8.64 14.62
N PHE A 68 0.39 -9.12 15.86
CA PHE A 68 -0.71 -9.18 16.82
C PHE A 68 -1.22 -7.79 17.21
N GLU A 69 -0.32 -6.82 17.37
CA GLU A 69 -0.69 -5.42 17.70
C GLU A 69 -1.27 -4.68 16.49
N VAL A 70 -0.82 -5.02 15.28
CA VAL A 70 -1.35 -4.40 14.05
C VAL A 70 -2.69 -5.03 13.67
N ARG A 71 -2.95 -6.30 14.00
CA ARG A 71 -4.26 -6.92 13.79
C ARG A 71 -5.29 -6.31 14.74
N SER A 72 -6.52 -6.11 14.26
CA SER A 72 -7.60 -5.62 15.11
C SER A 72 -7.82 -6.48 16.36
N ARG A 73 -8.10 -5.82 17.49
CA ARG A 73 -8.40 -6.50 18.75
C ARG A 73 -9.60 -7.43 18.59
N ASN A 74 -9.51 -8.60 19.20
CA ASN A 74 -10.52 -9.68 19.14
C ASN A 74 -10.83 -10.16 17.71
N ALA A 75 -10.02 -9.83 16.71
CA ALA A 75 -10.15 -10.34 15.36
C ALA A 75 -9.22 -11.54 15.13
N SER A 76 -9.68 -12.46 14.27
CA SER A 76 -8.90 -13.58 13.76
C SER A 76 -8.73 -13.46 12.24
N GLY A 77 -7.84 -14.27 11.69
CA GLY A 77 -7.55 -14.26 10.26
C GLY A 77 -6.58 -13.16 9.84
N PRO A 78 -6.50 -12.89 8.53
CA PRO A 78 -5.49 -12.02 7.94
C PRO A 78 -5.83 -10.54 8.11
N ILE A 79 -4.79 -9.72 7.95
CA ILE A 79 -4.89 -8.28 7.73
C ILE A 79 -5.04 -8.06 6.23
N GLU A 80 -6.01 -7.24 5.80
CA GLU A 80 -6.21 -6.93 4.39
C GLU A 80 -6.20 -5.43 4.14
N ILE A 81 -5.51 -5.02 3.08
CA ILE A 81 -5.40 -3.65 2.63
C ILE A 81 -5.73 -3.63 1.15
N GLU A 82 -6.80 -2.93 0.76
CA GLU A 82 -7.15 -2.69 -0.64
C GLU A 82 -7.05 -1.20 -0.94
N LEU A 83 -6.30 -0.85 -1.99
CA LEU A 83 -6.18 0.49 -2.52
C LEU A 83 -6.72 0.54 -3.94
N LYS A 84 -7.53 1.55 -4.25
CA LYS A 84 -7.97 1.84 -5.61
C LYS A 84 -7.45 3.19 -6.03
N PHE A 85 -6.81 3.25 -7.19
CA PHE A 85 -6.21 4.47 -7.70
C PHE A 85 -6.32 4.57 -9.21
N ARG A 86 -6.30 5.81 -9.72
CA ARG A 86 -6.21 6.11 -11.14
C ARG A 86 -5.01 6.99 -11.42
N LYS A 87 -4.40 6.86 -12.59
CA LYS A 87 -3.34 7.79 -13.02
C LYS A 87 -3.90 9.18 -13.27
N ASP A 88 -4.99 9.25 -14.02
CA ASP A 88 -5.80 10.41 -14.40
C ASP A 88 -7.27 9.98 -14.54
N GLU A 89 -8.21 10.92 -14.72
CA GLU A 89 -9.66 10.64 -14.72
C GLU A 89 -10.10 9.64 -15.80
N ASN A 90 -9.38 9.61 -16.93
CA ASN A 90 -9.68 8.74 -18.07
C ASN A 90 -8.95 7.39 -18.00
N SER A 91 -7.98 7.26 -17.09
CA SER A 91 -7.22 6.03 -16.93
C SER A 91 -8.05 4.93 -16.27
N PRO A 92 -7.82 3.64 -16.62
CA PRO A 92 -8.48 2.52 -15.98
C PRO A 92 -8.22 2.48 -14.46
N LEU A 93 -9.21 2.00 -13.69
CA LEU A 93 -9.09 1.88 -12.24
C LEU A 93 -8.16 0.72 -11.89
N ALA A 94 -7.05 1.03 -11.22
CA ALA A 94 -6.17 0.04 -10.64
C ALA A 94 -6.69 -0.35 -9.25
N THR A 95 -6.57 -1.63 -8.90
CA THR A 95 -6.82 -2.14 -7.55
C THR A 95 -5.58 -2.91 -7.11
N TYR A 96 -4.94 -2.42 -6.06
CA TYR A 96 -3.91 -3.14 -5.32
C TYR A 96 -4.55 -3.78 -4.09
N PHE A 97 -4.34 -5.08 -3.90
CA PHE A 97 -4.83 -5.82 -2.75
C PHE A 97 -3.65 -6.54 -2.10
N LEU A 98 -3.51 -6.37 -0.80
CA LEU A 98 -2.49 -7.00 0.03
C LEU A 98 -3.17 -7.72 1.19
N GLN A 99 -2.89 -9.00 1.33
CA GLN A 99 -3.31 -9.85 2.43
C GLN A 99 -2.07 -10.38 3.15
N ILE A 100 -2.00 -10.10 4.46
CA ILE A 100 -0.90 -10.53 5.32
C ILE A 100 -1.47 -11.45 6.38
N ASN A 101 -0.81 -12.58 6.60
CA ASN A 101 -1.15 -13.48 7.66
C ASN A 101 0.11 -13.87 8.45
N GLU A 102 -0.09 -14.60 9.52
CA GLU A 102 0.99 -15.05 10.39
C GLU A 102 1.00 -16.57 10.48
N GLN A 103 2.20 -17.14 10.51
CA GLN A 103 2.43 -18.54 10.83
C GLN A 103 3.67 -18.66 11.71
N ASN A 104 3.54 -19.38 12.84
CA ASN A 104 4.64 -19.65 13.77
C ASN A 104 5.39 -18.39 14.24
N GLY A 105 4.69 -17.30 14.56
CA GLY A 105 5.32 -16.06 15.04
C GLY A 105 5.90 -15.17 13.95
N ARG A 106 5.75 -15.53 12.66
CA ARG A 106 6.28 -14.76 11.53
C ARG A 106 5.17 -14.42 10.54
N ALA A 107 5.14 -13.15 10.12
CA ALA A 107 4.21 -12.71 9.09
C ALA A 107 4.72 -13.10 7.70
N TYR A 108 3.78 -13.43 6.81
CA TYR A 108 4.01 -13.67 5.39
C TYR A 108 2.92 -13.01 4.54
N VAL A 109 3.25 -12.72 3.29
CA VAL A 109 2.28 -12.24 2.29
C VAL A 109 1.43 -13.43 1.86
N ALA A 110 0.22 -13.52 2.41
CA ALA A 110 -0.73 -14.57 2.06
C ALA A 110 -1.24 -14.39 0.64
N ARG A 111 -1.50 -13.14 0.22
CA ARG A 111 -1.82 -12.81 -1.16
C ARG A 111 -1.48 -11.37 -1.50
N GLU A 112 -1.03 -11.13 -2.72
CA GLU A 112 -0.83 -9.80 -3.27
C GLU A 112 -1.32 -9.75 -4.71
N ILE A 113 -2.16 -8.78 -5.05
CA ILE A 113 -2.77 -8.66 -6.37
C ILE A 113 -2.66 -7.23 -6.86
N LEU A 114 -2.26 -7.06 -8.12
CA LEU A 114 -2.47 -5.82 -8.87
C LEU A 114 -3.35 -6.11 -10.08
N LYS A 115 -4.49 -5.43 -10.17
CA LYS A 115 -5.42 -5.61 -11.29
C LYS A 115 -5.95 -4.28 -11.82
N TYR A 116 -6.27 -4.25 -13.10
CA TYR A 116 -6.95 -3.11 -13.74
C TYR A 116 -8.32 -3.50 -14.24
N ARG A 117 -9.24 -2.54 -14.19
CA ARG A 117 -10.57 -2.67 -14.80
C ARG A 117 -10.72 -1.69 -15.95
N ARG A 118 -10.70 -2.19 -17.19
CA ARG A 118 -11.09 -1.42 -18.38
C ARG A 118 -12.62 -1.42 -18.51
N GLY A 119 -13.26 -0.28 -18.27
CA GLY A 119 -14.71 -0.11 -18.42
C GLY A 119 -15.57 -0.65 -17.27
N SER A 120 -16.89 -0.63 -17.47
CA SER A 120 -17.88 -1.06 -16.47
C SER A 120 -18.19 -2.56 -16.52
N LYS A 121 -17.95 -3.24 -17.65
CA LYS A 121 -18.23 -4.66 -17.88
C LYS A 121 -16.94 -5.40 -18.28
N GLY A 122 -16.75 -6.63 -17.78
CA GLY A 122 -15.59 -7.49 -18.06
C GLY A 122 -14.86 -8.00 -16.81
N GLN A 123 -14.03 -9.02 -16.98
CA GLN A 123 -13.14 -9.50 -15.91
C GLN A 123 -11.98 -8.52 -15.72
N PRO A 124 -11.55 -8.26 -14.47
CA PRO A 124 -10.40 -7.42 -14.21
C PRO A 124 -9.13 -8.11 -14.69
N TRP A 125 -8.22 -7.37 -15.30
CA TRP A 125 -6.95 -7.90 -15.77
C TRP A 125 -5.98 -7.96 -14.61
N HIS A 126 -5.56 -9.16 -14.23
CA HIS A 126 -4.52 -9.37 -13.21
C HIS A 126 -3.14 -9.18 -13.84
N PHE A 127 -2.45 -8.12 -13.42
CA PHE A 127 -1.06 -7.83 -13.78
C PHE A 127 -0.09 -8.57 -12.86
N LEU A 128 -0.52 -8.81 -11.62
CA LEU A 128 0.23 -9.52 -10.59
C LEU A 128 -0.77 -10.29 -9.72
N ASP A 129 -0.46 -11.55 -9.42
CA ASP A 129 -1.13 -12.34 -8.36
C ASP A 129 -0.08 -13.28 -7.74
N PHE A 130 0.29 -12.98 -6.50
CA PHE A 130 1.27 -13.73 -5.72
C PHE A 130 0.62 -14.25 -4.45
N SER A 131 1.08 -15.42 -4.02
CA SER A 131 0.70 -16.06 -2.77
C SER A 131 1.93 -16.72 -2.17
N ASN A 132 2.25 -16.39 -0.92
CA ASN A 132 3.34 -17.03 -0.18
C ASN A 132 4.70 -16.98 -0.91
N GLY A 133 5.01 -15.85 -1.56
CA GLY A 133 6.30 -15.60 -2.22
C GLY A 133 6.42 -16.11 -3.67
N SER A 134 5.41 -16.77 -4.23
CA SER A 134 5.39 -17.17 -5.64
C SER A 134 4.08 -16.79 -6.31
N GLY A 135 4.10 -16.65 -7.64
CA GLY A 135 2.93 -16.24 -8.40
C GLY A 135 3.26 -15.93 -9.84
N PHE A 136 2.42 -15.13 -10.48
CA PHE A 136 2.68 -14.66 -11.85
C PHE A 136 2.68 -13.14 -11.93
N ALA A 137 3.41 -12.64 -12.93
CA ALA A 137 3.37 -11.24 -13.35
C ALA A 137 3.27 -11.14 -14.88
N VAL A 138 2.59 -10.10 -15.37
CA VAL A 138 2.48 -9.78 -16.79
C VAL A 138 3.77 -9.11 -17.25
N THR A 139 4.37 -9.59 -18.33
CA THR A 139 5.68 -9.09 -18.82
C THR A 139 5.60 -8.16 -20.04
N ASN A 140 4.44 -8.08 -20.69
CA ASN A 140 4.21 -7.24 -21.88
C ASN A 140 3.41 -5.97 -21.58
N GLU A 141 3.58 -5.40 -20.39
CA GLU A 141 2.80 -4.25 -19.89
C GLU A 141 2.87 -3.00 -20.78
N ASP A 142 4.05 -2.70 -21.33
CA ASP A 142 4.27 -1.53 -22.21
C ASP A 142 3.45 -1.57 -23.50
N SER A 143 3.22 -2.77 -24.04
CA SER A 143 2.41 -2.97 -25.25
C SER A 143 0.93 -2.76 -24.95
N ILE A 144 0.50 -3.16 -23.75
CA ILE A 144 -0.90 -3.15 -23.31
C ILE A 144 -1.42 -1.72 -23.11
N LEU A 145 -0.56 -0.79 -22.69
CA LEU A 145 -0.91 0.62 -22.50
C LEU A 145 -1.05 1.42 -23.81
N LYS A 146 -0.61 0.87 -24.95
CA LYS A 146 -0.47 1.60 -26.22
C LYS A 146 -1.45 1.17 -27.32
N THR A 147 -2.26 0.11 -27.15
CA THR A 147 -3.14 -0.41 -28.23
C THR A 147 -4.42 -1.07 -27.68
N ASN A 148 -5.39 -1.36 -28.56
CA ASN A 148 -6.62 -2.14 -28.31
C ASN A 148 -6.32 -3.62 -27.96
N PHE A 149 -5.60 -3.86 -26.87
CA PHE A 149 -5.33 -5.20 -26.33
C PHE A 149 -6.57 -5.78 -25.64
N GLU A 150 -6.72 -7.11 -25.68
CA GLU A 150 -7.70 -7.89 -24.90
C GLU A 150 -6.99 -8.69 -23.78
N GLU A 151 -7.74 -9.23 -22.81
CA GLU A 151 -7.15 -10.00 -21.69
C GLU A 151 -6.35 -11.23 -22.15
N LYS A 152 -6.77 -11.85 -23.27
CA LYS A 152 -6.15 -13.05 -23.84
C LYS A 152 -4.71 -12.82 -24.31
N ASP A 153 -4.33 -11.56 -24.52
CA ASP A 153 -3.02 -11.17 -25.03
C ASP A 153 -1.99 -10.95 -23.90
N LEU A 154 -2.39 -11.10 -22.63
CA LEU A 154 -1.51 -10.97 -21.46
C LEU A 154 -0.52 -12.13 -21.38
N LYS A 155 0.77 -11.84 -21.47
CA LYS A 155 1.84 -12.83 -21.28
C LYS A 155 2.22 -12.87 -19.80
N ARG A 156 1.71 -13.89 -19.11
CA ARG A 156 1.95 -14.16 -17.69
C ARG A 156 3.14 -15.10 -17.55
N ASN A 157 4.12 -14.71 -16.76
CA ASN A 157 5.25 -15.56 -16.41
C ASN A 157 5.25 -15.82 -14.90
N GLU A 158 5.55 -17.04 -14.51
CA GLU A 158 5.78 -17.39 -13.11
C GLU A 158 7.04 -16.72 -12.59
N GLN A 159 6.96 -16.29 -11.33
CA GLN A 159 8.02 -15.60 -10.62
C GLN A 159 8.04 -16.09 -9.17
N THR A 160 9.24 -16.17 -8.60
CA THR A 160 9.44 -16.56 -7.21
C THR A 160 10.34 -15.55 -6.52
N LEU A 161 9.86 -15.01 -5.41
CA LEU A 161 10.60 -14.10 -4.55
C LEU A 161 11.60 -14.87 -3.69
N LYS A 162 12.61 -14.17 -3.19
CA LYS A 162 13.60 -14.75 -2.28
C LYS A 162 13.01 -15.17 -0.92
N SER A 163 11.87 -14.60 -0.54
CA SER A 163 11.19 -14.85 0.72
C SER A 163 9.71 -14.48 0.60
N ASN A 164 8.86 -15.14 1.37
CA ASN A 164 7.41 -14.93 1.40
C ASN A 164 6.96 -13.70 2.21
N ASP A 165 7.89 -13.00 2.85
CA ASP A 165 7.64 -11.76 3.60
C ASP A 165 7.96 -10.49 2.79
N ILE A 166 8.44 -10.65 1.56
CA ILE A 166 8.72 -9.57 0.60
C ILE A 166 7.47 -9.32 -0.24
N LEU A 167 7.12 -8.05 -0.44
CA LEU A 167 6.09 -7.66 -1.40
C LEU A 167 6.57 -7.95 -2.84
N ALA A 168 5.76 -8.62 -3.63
CA ALA A 168 6.00 -8.87 -5.04
C ALA A 168 6.13 -7.55 -5.83
N VAL A 169 5.36 -6.51 -5.48
CA VAL A 169 5.51 -5.18 -6.08
C VAL A 169 6.92 -4.63 -5.84
N LYS A 170 7.51 -4.80 -4.64
CA LYS A 170 8.89 -4.41 -4.35
C LYS A 170 9.88 -5.15 -5.25
N GLY A 171 9.75 -6.47 -5.34
CA GLY A 171 10.67 -7.31 -6.12
C GLY A 171 10.64 -6.98 -7.60
N LEU A 172 9.43 -6.79 -8.16
CA LEU A 172 9.23 -6.60 -9.59
C LEU A 172 9.45 -5.17 -10.05
N ALA A 173 9.19 -4.16 -9.20
CA ALA A 173 9.41 -2.75 -9.51
C ALA A 173 10.88 -2.42 -9.86
N GLN A 174 11.83 -3.28 -9.50
CA GLN A 174 13.26 -3.13 -9.82
C GLN A 174 13.59 -3.46 -11.27
N PHE A 175 12.69 -4.13 -12.00
CA PHE A 175 12.92 -4.55 -13.38
C PHE A 175 12.17 -3.65 -14.36
N GLN A 176 12.79 -3.36 -15.51
CA GLN A 176 12.21 -2.52 -16.56
C GLN A 176 10.97 -3.15 -17.22
N ASN A 177 10.82 -4.47 -17.15
CA ASN A 177 9.75 -5.22 -17.83
C ASN A 177 8.37 -5.11 -17.13
N PHE A 178 8.29 -4.43 -15.98
CA PHE A 178 7.05 -4.27 -15.21
C PHE A 178 6.73 -2.78 -14.91
N PRO A 179 6.56 -1.93 -15.94
CA PRO A 179 6.29 -0.49 -15.77
C PRO A 179 5.06 -0.16 -14.93
N VAL A 180 4.01 -0.98 -14.96
CA VAL A 180 2.76 -0.80 -14.20
C VAL A 180 3.01 -1.11 -12.73
N VAL A 181 3.69 -2.21 -12.43
CA VAL A 181 4.10 -2.57 -11.07
C VAL A 181 5.08 -1.54 -10.51
N ALA A 182 6.05 -1.10 -11.32
CA ALA A 182 7.01 -0.06 -10.96
C ALA A 182 6.33 1.28 -10.66
N ALA A 183 5.31 1.67 -11.42
CA ALA A 183 4.55 2.89 -11.15
C ALA A 183 3.85 2.85 -9.77
N LEU A 184 3.29 1.70 -9.39
CA LEU A 184 2.72 1.52 -8.05
C LEU A 184 3.81 1.55 -6.96
N GLY A 185 4.90 0.81 -7.16
CA GLY A 185 6.01 0.79 -6.21
C GLY A 185 6.56 2.18 -5.94
N ASN A 186 6.86 2.93 -7.01
CA ASN A 186 7.31 4.32 -6.93
C ASN A 186 6.29 5.23 -6.24
N MET A 187 4.99 5.03 -6.47
CA MET A 187 3.94 5.81 -5.79
C MET A 187 3.98 5.59 -4.27
N ILE A 188 4.08 4.35 -3.82
CA ILE A 188 4.08 3.99 -2.38
C ILE A 188 5.37 4.49 -1.71
N GLU A 189 6.54 4.31 -2.36
CA GLU A 189 7.83 4.74 -1.82
C GLU A 189 7.91 6.25 -1.61
N ASN A 190 7.27 7.03 -2.49
CA ASN A 190 7.24 8.49 -2.45
C ASN A 190 6.13 9.06 -1.55
N TRP A 191 5.39 8.25 -0.78
CA TRP A 191 4.45 8.80 0.19
C TRP A 191 5.17 9.52 1.33
N HIS A 192 4.70 10.71 1.65
CA HIS A 192 5.16 11.51 2.78
C HIS A 192 4.08 11.53 3.85
N VAL A 193 4.42 11.04 5.03
CA VAL A 193 3.60 11.17 6.24
C VAL A 193 4.35 12.13 7.15
N SER A 194 3.72 13.25 7.48
CA SER A 194 4.29 14.27 8.36
C SER A 194 3.45 14.34 9.63
N ASP A 195 4.11 14.25 10.77
CA ASP A 195 3.51 14.51 12.07
C ASP A 195 3.95 15.89 12.58
N PHE A 196 2.99 16.79 12.72
CA PHE A 196 3.23 18.15 13.20
C PHE A 196 2.89 18.21 14.69
N HIS A 197 3.93 18.17 15.52
CA HIS A 197 3.79 18.46 16.95
C HIS A 197 3.90 19.96 17.18
N ILE A 198 2.82 20.57 17.67
CA ILE A 198 2.74 22.01 17.97
C ILE A 198 3.87 22.44 18.92
N ASP A 199 4.24 21.58 19.87
CA ASP A 199 5.32 21.86 20.84
C ASP A 199 6.70 21.98 20.17
N ARG A 200 6.91 21.35 19.01
CA ARG A 200 8.14 21.48 18.22
C ARG A 200 8.15 22.72 17.33
N ALA A 201 6.97 23.25 16.98
CA ALA A 201 6.82 24.46 16.18
C ALA A 201 6.89 25.75 17.00
N ARG A 202 6.80 25.66 18.33
CA ARG A 202 6.96 26.81 19.24
C ARG A 202 8.40 27.22 19.50
N ASN A 203 9.37 26.33 19.28
CA ASN A 203 10.78 26.63 19.51
C ASN A 203 11.41 27.32 18.29
N GLU A 204 11.01 28.57 18.03
CA GLU A 204 11.85 29.54 17.31
C GLU A 204 11.31 30.97 17.55
N GLN A 205 11.80 31.61 18.62
CA GLN A 205 12.20 33.02 18.74
C GLN A 205 12.53 33.33 20.21
N GLU A 206 13.57 32.71 20.79
CA GLU A 206 14.36 33.44 21.79
C GLU A 206 15.42 34.21 21.00
N ALA A 207 15.21 35.52 20.94
CA ALA A 207 15.99 36.47 20.18
C ALA A 207 17.50 36.25 20.38
N GLY A 208 18.20 36.00 19.27
CA GLY A 208 19.65 36.12 19.23
C GLY A 208 20.02 37.52 19.72
N TYR A 209 20.86 37.57 20.74
CA TYR A 209 21.45 38.80 21.25
C TYR A 209 22.16 39.50 20.08
N ALA A 210 21.64 40.66 19.65
CA ALA A 210 22.34 41.52 18.71
C ALA A 210 23.45 42.22 19.47
N GLU A 211 24.69 41.75 19.34
CA GLU A 211 25.84 42.57 19.69
C GLU A 211 25.92 43.72 18.69
N HIS A 212 25.54 44.92 19.15
CA HIS A 212 26.05 46.16 18.61
C HIS A 212 27.56 46.22 18.84
N LEU A 213 28.34 46.28 17.76
CA LEU A 213 29.62 47.01 17.67
C LEU A 213 29.86 47.41 16.21
#